data_AF-K2F4Z4-F1
#
_entry.id   AF-K2F4Z4-F1
#
_cell.length_a   1.000
_cell.length_b   1.000
_cell.length_c   1.000
_cell.angle_alpha   90.00
_cell.angle_beta   90.00
_cell.angle_gamma   90.00
#
_symmetry.space_group_name_H-M   'P 1'
#
loop_
_entity.id
_entity.type
_entity.pdbx_description
1 polymer ?
#
loop_
_entity_poly.entity_id
_entity_poly.type
_entity_poly.pdbx_seq_one_letter_code
_entity_poly.pdbx_strand_id
1 'polypeptide(L)'
;MKFKNQRILNLTFLFLIVACAFVLRIYNIENAPSGIYPDEAVNGIDALDAITTGNYQWFYPANNGREGLMMNLIAFSFQLFGVTALGLKFPSIIFGTLTVLGTYLLTKELFRSQR
;
A
#
# COMPACT_ATOMS: atom_id res chain seq x y z
N MET A 1 2.85 38.00 -1.57
CA MET A 1 2.62 37.24 -0.30
C MET A 1 1.41 36.30 -0.34
N LYS A 2 0.19 36.74 -0.73
CA LYS A 2 -1.03 35.89 -0.72
C LYS A 2 -0.90 34.53 -1.42
N PHE A 3 -0.33 34.48 -2.63
CA PHE A 3 -0.17 33.22 -3.38
C PHE A 3 0.76 32.18 -2.72
N LYS A 4 1.81 32.64 -2.02
CA LYS A 4 2.72 31.77 -1.28
C LYS A 4 1.98 31.11 -0.10
N ASN A 5 1.16 31.88 0.61
CA ASN A 5 0.37 31.38 1.73
C ASN A 5 -0.69 30.37 1.27
N GLN A 6 -1.35 30.62 0.12
CA GLN A 6 -2.32 29.66 -0.43
C GLN A 6 -1.65 28.35 -0.87
N ARG A 7 -0.47 28.42 -1.51
CA ARG A 7 0.27 27.22 -1.89
C ARG A 7 0.70 26.41 -0.67
N ILE A 8 1.23 27.07 0.36
CA ILE A 8 1.60 26.41 1.62
C ILE A 8 0.37 25.75 2.24
N LEU A 9 -0.76 26.47 2.34
CA LEU A 9 -2.00 25.95 2.89
C LEU A 9 -2.49 24.70 2.14
N ASN A 10 -2.50 24.73 0.80
CA ASN A 10 -2.91 23.59 -0.02
C ASN A 10 -1.99 22.38 0.19
N LEU A 11 -0.68 22.59 0.28
CA LEU A 11 0.29 21.52 0.55
C LEU A 11 0.13 20.96 1.97
N THR A 12 -0.15 21.82 2.95
CA THR A 12 -0.46 21.38 4.32
C THR A 12 -1.72 20.50 4.34
N PHE A 13 -2.79 20.91 3.66
CA PHE A 13 -4.00 20.08 3.57
C PHE A 13 -3.74 18.75 2.88
N LEU A 14 -3.02 18.74 1.76
CA LEU A 14 -2.65 17.51 1.08
C LEU A 14 -1.84 16.58 1.99
N PHE A 15 -0.85 17.13 2.71
CA PHE A 15 -0.07 16.37 3.68
C PHE A 15 -0.96 15.76 4.77
N LEU A 16 -1.87 16.54 5.36
CA LEU A 16 -2.80 16.05 6.37
C LEU A 16 -3.72 14.94 5.84
N ILE A 17 -4.19 15.05 4.60
CA ILE A 17 -5.03 14.02 3.96
C ILE A 17 -4.23 12.72 3.76
N VAL A 18 -3.02 12.81 3.24
CA VAL A 18 -2.14 11.64 3.03
C VAL A 18 -1.74 11.00 4.36
N ALA A 19 -1.40 11.82 5.36
CA ALA A 19 -1.07 11.35 6.71
C ALA A 19 -2.29 10.67 7.35
N CYS A 20 -3.48 11.25 7.25
CA CYS A 20 -4.72 10.64 7.72
C CYS A 20 -4.97 9.28 7.03
N ALA A 21 -4.80 9.21 5.70
CA ALA A 21 -4.95 7.98 4.94
C ALA A 21 -3.97 6.87 5.39
N PHE A 22 -2.73 7.24 5.73
CA PHE A 22 -1.74 6.31 6.29
C PHE A 22 -2.12 5.86 7.71
N VAL A 23 -2.43 6.81 8.60
CA VAL A 23 -2.79 6.54 10.00
C VAL A 23 -4.00 5.61 10.09
N LEU A 24 -5.05 5.87 9.32
CA LEU A 24 -6.25 5.03 9.29
C LEU A 24 -5.95 3.58 8.87
N ARG A 25 -4.89 3.35 8.09
CA ARG A 25 -4.48 2.02 7.63
C ARG A 25 -3.60 1.28 8.63
N ILE A 26 -2.90 1.97 9.54
CA ILE A 26 -1.91 1.33 10.42
C ILE A 26 -2.30 1.35 11.91
N TYR A 27 -3.16 2.29 12.34
CA TYR A 27 -3.46 2.57 13.76
C TYR A 27 -3.86 1.34 14.59
N ASN A 28 -4.57 0.38 14.00
CA ASN A 28 -4.99 -0.85 14.67
C ASN A 28 -4.84 -2.08 13.76
N ILE A 29 -3.74 -2.16 13.02
CA ILE A 29 -3.55 -3.15 11.95
C ILE A 29 -3.60 -4.62 12.43
N GLU A 30 -3.29 -4.88 13.70
CA GLU A 30 -3.32 -6.22 14.29
C GLU A 30 -4.74 -6.71 14.60
N ASN A 31 -5.69 -5.79 14.82
CA ASN A 31 -7.05 -6.15 15.26
C ASN A 31 -8.15 -5.68 14.29
N ALA A 32 -7.83 -4.80 13.34
CA ALA A 32 -8.78 -4.22 12.40
C ALA A 32 -8.22 -4.23 10.96
N PRO A 33 -8.92 -4.86 10.00
CA PRO A 33 -10.12 -5.69 10.16
C PRO A 33 -9.81 -6.97 10.97
N SER A 34 -10.85 -7.62 11.51
CA SER A 34 -10.66 -8.81 12.36
C SER A 34 -10.06 -9.97 11.57
N GLY A 35 -8.89 -10.43 12.01
CA GLY A 35 -8.17 -11.56 11.42
C GLY A 35 -7.57 -11.28 10.03
N ILE A 36 -7.01 -12.34 9.44
CA ILE A 36 -6.49 -12.34 8.08
C ILE A 36 -7.53 -13.01 7.19
N TYR A 37 -7.96 -12.32 6.14
CA TYR A 37 -8.92 -12.89 5.20
C TYR A 37 -8.27 -14.05 4.41
N PRO A 38 -9.01 -15.12 4.04
CA PRO A 38 -8.41 -16.27 3.36
C PRO A 38 -7.56 -15.91 2.14
N ASP A 39 -8.00 -14.96 1.30
CA ASP A 39 -7.22 -14.52 0.14
C ASP A 39 -5.88 -13.85 0.53
N GLU A 40 -5.87 -13.06 1.60
CA GLU A 40 -4.64 -12.47 2.14
C GLU A 40 -3.72 -13.55 2.71
N ALA A 41 -4.30 -14.55 3.39
CA ALA A 41 -3.55 -15.65 3.97
C ALA A 41 -2.84 -16.48 2.88
N VAL A 42 -3.51 -16.78 1.76
CA VAL A 42 -2.88 -17.50 0.64
C VAL A 42 -1.75 -16.68 0.02
N ASN A 43 -1.92 -15.36 -0.17
CA ASN A 43 -0.83 -14.50 -0.63
C ASN A 43 0.36 -14.53 0.34
N GLY A 44 0.09 -14.56 1.65
CA GLY A 44 1.11 -14.68 2.69
C GLY A 44 1.86 -16.03 2.65
N ILE A 45 1.15 -17.13 2.39
CA ILE A 45 1.76 -18.46 2.25
C ILE A 45 2.69 -18.49 1.03
N ASP A 46 2.21 -18.03 -0.13
CA ASP A 46 3.04 -17.97 -1.34
C ASP A 46 4.27 -17.07 -1.15
N ALA A 47 4.10 -15.93 -0.47
CA ALA A 47 5.18 -15.02 -0.16
C ALA A 47 6.21 -15.64 0.80
N LEU A 48 5.75 -16.42 1.79
CA LEU A 48 6.60 -17.15 2.72
C LEU A 48 7.40 -18.24 1.98
N ASP A 49 6.76 -19.00 1.09
CA ASP A 49 7.44 -19.99 0.25
C ASP A 49 8.48 -19.32 -0.66
N ALA A 50 8.13 -18.19 -1.30
CA ALA A 50 9.04 -17.45 -2.17
C ALA A 50 10.30 -16.99 -1.42
N ILE A 51 10.15 -16.42 -0.21
CA ILE A 51 11.31 -15.93 0.56
C ILE A 51 12.15 -17.06 1.16
N THR A 52 11.53 -18.17 1.56
CA THR A 52 12.24 -19.32 2.17
C THR A 52 12.99 -20.17 1.14
N THR A 53 12.41 -20.33 -0.06
CA THR A 53 13.02 -21.11 -1.15
C THR A 53 13.90 -20.27 -2.09
N GLY A 54 13.75 -18.94 -2.06
CA GLY A 54 14.33 -18.03 -3.05
C GLY A 54 13.64 -18.09 -4.42
N ASN A 55 12.54 -18.83 -4.55
CA ASN A 55 11.85 -19.06 -5.81
C ASN A 55 10.74 -18.04 -6.05
N TYR A 56 11.13 -16.82 -6.43
CA TYR A 56 10.17 -15.78 -6.81
C TYR A 56 9.56 -16.05 -8.18
N GLN A 57 8.22 -16.03 -8.25
CA GLN A 57 7.48 -16.29 -9.47
C GLN A 57 6.81 -15.02 -10.01
N TRP A 58 6.65 -14.96 -11.34
CA TRP A 58 5.78 -13.97 -11.99
C TRP A 58 4.31 -14.38 -11.95
N PHE A 59 4.04 -15.67 -11.77
CA PHE A 59 2.71 -16.24 -11.68
C PHE A 59 2.68 -17.34 -10.63
N TYR A 60 1.77 -17.22 -9.66
CA TYR A 60 1.57 -18.22 -8.61
C TYR A 60 0.29 -19.01 -8.89
N PRO A 61 0.34 -20.35 -9.02
CA PRO A 61 -0.79 -21.15 -9.48
C PRO A 61 -1.89 -21.34 -8.43
N ALA A 62 -1.60 -21.15 -7.14
CA ALA A 62 -2.60 -21.27 -6.08
C ALA A 62 -3.72 -20.20 -6.22
N ASN A 63 -4.87 -20.44 -5.58
CA ASN A 63 -6.05 -19.55 -5.59
C ASN A 63 -6.43 -19.04 -7.00
N ASN A 64 -6.70 -19.97 -7.91
CA ASN A 64 -7.11 -19.72 -9.30
C ASN A 64 -6.07 -19.04 -10.20
N GLY A 65 -4.80 -18.98 -9.79
CA GLY A 65 -3.75 -18.33 -10.55
C GLY A 65 -3.72 -16.83 -10.35
N ARG A 66 -2.60 -16.28 -9.88
CA ARG A 66 -2.43 -14.87 -9.57
C ARG A 66 -1.10 -14.34 -10.10
N GLU A 67 -1.11 -13.08 -10.53
CA GLU A 67 0.10 -12.34 -10.88
C GLU A 67 1.00 -12.14 -9.64
N GLY A 68 2.32 -12.22 -9.83
CA GLY A 68 3.29 -12.40 -8.76
C GLY A 68 3.73 -11.15 -8.00
N LEU A 69 3.47 -9.94 -8.49
CA LEU A 69 3.97 -8.70 -7.90
C LEU A 69 3.58 -8.57 -6.43
N MET A 70 2.31 -8.82 -6.09
CA MET A 70 1.84 -8.68 -4.71
C MET A 70 2.56 -9.67 -3.76
N MET A 71 2.65 -10.96 -4.14
CA MET A 71 3.32 -11.98 -3.32
C MET A 71 4.81 -11.68 -3.16
N ASN A 72 5.48 -11.22 -4.23
CA ASN A 72 6.90 -10.86 -4.16
C ASN A 72 7.15 -9.63 -3.28
N LEU A 73 6.24 -8.64 -3.28
CA LEU A 73 6.30 -7.50 -2.38
C LEU A 73 6.03 -7.87 -0.93
N ILE A 74 5.08 -8.78 -0.67
CA ILE A 74 4.83 -9.33 0.67
C ILE A 74 6.06 -10.11 1.16
N ALA A 75 6.70 -10.90 0.28
CA ALA A 75 7.90 -11.66 0.61
C ALA A 75 9.05 -10.75 1.05
N PHE A 76 9.26 -9.64 0.33
CA PHE A 76 10.22 -8.61 0.74
C PHE A 76 9.81 -7.93 2.05
N SER A 77 8.52 -7.63 2.23
CA SER A 77 7.99 -7.06 3.47
C SER A 77 8.22 -7.96 4.69
N PHE A 78 8.08 -9.28 4.53
CA PHE A 78 8.39 -10.25 5.57
C PHE A 78 9.88 -10.23 5.98
N GLN A 79 10.81 -9.87 5.10
CA GLN A 79 12.21 -9.68 5.48
C GLN A 79 12.40 -8.47 6.41
N LEU A 80 11.57 -7.43 6.27
CA LEU A 80 11.67 -6.20 7.04
C LEU A 80 10.92 -6.26 8.37
N PHE A 81 9.74 -6.87 8.38
CA PHE A 81 8.79 -6.83 9.51
C PHE A 81 8.43 -8.22 10.08
N GLY A 82 9.01 -9.28 9.53
CA GLY A 82 8.66 -10.66 9.85
C GLY A 82 7.29 -11.07 9.30
N VAL A 83 6.93 -12.34 9.54
CA VAL A 83 5.61 -12.90 9.18
C VAL A 83 4.57 -12.44 10.20
N THR A 84 4.14 -11.19 10.06
CA THR A 84 3.19 -10.49 10.95
C THR A 84 2.05 -9.88 10.14
N ALA A 85 0.96 -9.44 10.80
CA ALA A 85 -0.12 -8.73 10.11
C ALA A 85 0.37 -7.44 9.46
N LEU A 86 1.26 -6.71 10.14
CA LEU A 86 1.97 -5.57 9.57
C LEU A 86 2.76 -5.97 8.32
N GLY A 87 3.61 -7.01 8.40
CA GLY A 87 4.40 -7.47 7.26
C GLY A 87 3.54 -7.87 6.06
N LEU A 88 2.42 -8.57 6.31
CA LEU A 88 1.50 -9.01 5.26
C LEU A 88 0.81 -7.82 4.57
N LYS A 89 0.38 -6.83 5.34
CA LYS A 89 -0.44 -5.71 4.85
C LYS A 89 0.39 -4.50 4.43
N PHE A 90 1.68 -4.45 4.76
CA PHE A 90 2.55 -3.30 4.50
C PHE A 90 2.58 -2.84 3.03
N PRO A 91 2.70 -3.74 2.01
CA PRO A 91 2.60 -3.31 0.61
C PRO A 91 1.30 -2.56 0.33
N SER A 92 0.15 -3.12 0.75
CA SER A 92 -1.16 -2.50 0.59
C SER A 92 -1.30 -1.18 1.36
N ILE A 93 -0.68 -1.06 2.54
CA ILE A 93 -0.65 0.19 3.30
C ILE A 93 0.07 1.28 2.51
N ILE A 94 1.25 0.99 1.96
CA ILE A 94 2.06 1.94 1.20
C ILE A 94 1.37 2.33 -0.10
N PHE A 95 1.01 1.37 -0.96
CA PHE A 95 0.40 1.68 -2.26
C PHE A 95 -1.00 2.26 -2.13
N GLY A 96 -1.77 1.85 -1.12
CA GLY A 96 -3.04 2.49 -0.80
C GLY A 96 -2.89 3.95 -0.37
N THR A 97 -1.83 4.28 0.37
CA THR A 97 -1.50 5.65 0.78
C THR A 97 -1.03 6.48 -0.43
N LEU A 98 -0.13 5.93 -1.24
CA LEU A 98 0.37 6.60 -2.45
C LEU A 98 -0.73 6.83 -3.49
N THR A 99 -1.74 5.97 -3.55
CA THR A 99 -2.90 6.17 -4.44
C THR A 99 -3.65 7.47 -4.13
N VAL A 100 -3.71 7.91 -2.86
CA VAL A 100 -4.32 9.20 -2.49
C VAL A 100 -3.53 10.37 -3.09
N LEU A 101 -2.20 10.32 -2.99
CA LEU A 101 -1.33 11.31 -3.63
C LEU A 101 -1.44 11.26 -5.17
N GLY A 102 -1.41 10.06 -5.76
CA GLY A 102 -1.54 9.85 -7.20
C GLY A 102 -2.87 10.40 -7.73
N THR A 103 -3.97 10.18 -7.02
CA THR A 103 -5.29 10.71 -7.38
C THR A 103 -5.33 12.23 -7.34
N TYR A 104 -4.70 12.84 -6.34
CA TYR A 104 -4.55 14.30 -6.29
C TYR A 104 -3.76 14.83 -7.49
N LEU A 105 -2.62 14.20 -7.82
CA LEU A 105 -1.78 14.60 -8.95
C LEU A 105 -2.51 14.44 -10.29
N LEU A 106 -3.21 13.32 -10.48
CA LEU A 106 -4.01 13.07 -11.67
C LEU A 106 -5.11 14.12 -11.82
N THR A 107 -5.88 14.38 -10.76
CA THR A 107 -6.93 15.40 -10.75
C THR A 107 -6.36 16.78 -11.07
N LYS A 108 -5.21 17.12 -10.49
CA LYS A 108 -4.52 18.38 -10.77
C LYS A 108 -4.15 18.53 -12.24
N GLU A 109 -3.73 17.46 -12.90
CA GLU A 109 -3.39 17.48 -14.33
C GLU A 109 -4.64 17.56 -15.22
N LEU A 110 -5.65 16.73 -14.93
CA LEU A 110 -6.91 16.71 -15.69
C LEU A 110 -7.67 18.04 -15.65
N PHE A 111 -7.64 18.73 -14.51
CA PHE A 111 -8.31 20.02 -14.32
C PHE A 111 -7.34 21.21 -14.34
N ARG A 112 -6.14 21.01 -14.88
CA ARG A 112 -5.19 22.10 -15.08
C ARG A 112 -5.76 23.08 -16.11
N SER A 113 -6.20 24.24 -15.64
CA SER A 113 -6.63 25.33 -16.52
C SER A 113 -5.47 25.74 -17.44
N GLN A 114 -5.72 25.78 -18.75
CA GLN A 114 -4.74 26.22 -19.76
C GLN A 114 -4.64 27.75 -19.91
N ARG A 115 -5.19 28.53 -18.96
CA ARG A 115 -5.03 29.99 -18.98
C ARG A 115 -3.60 30.43 -18.70
#